data_AF-A2G228-F1
#
_entry.id   AF-A2G228-F1
#
_cell.length_a   1.000
_cell.length_b   1.000
_cell.length_c   1.000
_cell.angle_alpha   90.00
_cell.angle_beta   90.00
_cell.angle_gamma   90.00
#
_symmetry.space_group_name_H-M   'P 1'
#
loop_
_entity.id
_entity.type
_entity.pdbx_description
1 polymer ?
#
loop_
_entity_poly.entity_id
_entity_poly.type
_entity_poly.pdbx_seq_one_letter_code
_entity_poly.pdbx_strand_id
1 'polypeptide(L)'
;MNVPYYLSFSLLRSNSIDIAADFDYNDNCIPYSILLDPGRYFFEAWGAAGGNYGGNGGYTAGTIDFSTRTQLYAIVGGMGEMPVKEVRNTKGGCGGGGKGGAPASTNYYSGAGGGGATTVYYQNYSTDNRILVSGGGGAFKALGRALRMVMHAEVLQVMQVDLPLDMDTHIIFPMEELRQ
;
A
#
# COMPACT_ATOMS: atom_id res chain seq x y z
N MET A 1 9.95 -5.74 18.54
CA MET A 1 9.09 -4.57 18.29
C MET A 1 8.03 -5.02 17.30
N ASN A 2 6.77 -5.11 17.73
CA ASN A 2 5.65 -5.27 16.81
C ASN A 2 5.59 -4.00 15.96
N VAL A 3 5.77 -4.11 14.65
CA VAL A 3 5.45 -3.00 13.74
C VAL A 3 3.94 -3.03 13.55
N PRO A 4 3.21 -1.98 13.94
CA PRO A 4 1.78 -1.90 13.63
C PRO A 4 1.62 -1.83 12.11
N TYR A 5 0.69 -2.60 11.57
CA TYR A 5 0.30 -2.55 10.16
C TYR A 5 -0.86 -1.57 10.02
N TYR A 6 -0.51 -0.33 9.68
CA TYR A 6 -1.44 0.78 9.58
C TYR A 6 -1.19 1.58 8.30
N LEU A 7 -2.19 2.39 7.94
CA LEU A 7 -2.12 3.45 6.95
C LEU A 7 -2.47 4.75 7.66
N SER A 8 -1.69 5.79 7.45
CA SER A 8 -2.03 7.15 7.86
C SER A 8 -1.93 8.10 6.67
N PHE A 9 -2.74 9.16 6.71
CA PHE A 9 -2.53 10.31 5.85
C PHE A 9 -2.72 11.61 6.61
N SER A 10 -1.95 12.62 6.19
CA SER A 10 -1.82 13.91 6.85
C SER A 10 -1.93 15.04 5.83
N LEU A 11 -2.89 15.96 5.99
CA LEU A 11 -2.97 17.17 5.16
C LEU A 11 -1.80 18.11 5.51
N LEU A 12 -0.98 18.44 4.51
CA LEU A 12 0.11 19.39 4.61
C LEU A 12 -0.38 20.79 4.25
N ARG A 13 -0.35 21.72 5.21
CA ARG A 13 -0.45 23.16 4.93
C ARG A 13 0.90 23.84 5.14
N SER A 14 1.03 25.09 4.70
CA SER A 14 2.26 25.86 4.88
C SER A 14 2.61 25.90 6.37
N ASN A 15 3.62 25.11 6.75
CA ASN A 15 4.21 24.97 8.09
C ASN A 15 3.38 24.20 9.16
N SER A 16 2.35 23.43 8.80
CA SER A 16 1.63 22.56 9.75
C SER A 16 1.01 21.31 9.11
N ILE A 17 0.91 20.24 9.91
CA ILE A 17 0.06 19.07 9.62
C ILE A 17 -1.27 19.29 10.32
N ASP A 18 -2.36 19.38 9.56
CA ASP A 18 -3.64 19.84 10.11
C ASP A 18 -4.66 18.72 10.35
N ILE A 19 -4.65 17.69 9.50
CA ILE A 19 -5.62 16.58 9.58
C ILE A 19 -4.86 15.29 9.38
N ALA A 20 -4.74 14.49 10.45
CA ALA A 20 -4.25 13.12 10.38
C ALA A 20 -5.44 12.16 10.49
N ALA A 21 -5.52 11.20 9.57
CA ALA A 21 -6.45 10.08 9.67
C ALA A 21 -5.66 8.78 9.62
N ASP A 22 -5.92 7.92 10.60
CA ASP A 22 -5.26 6.63 10.77
C ASP A 22 -6.25 5.49 10.53
N PHE A 23 -5.80 4.48 9.79
CA PHE A 23 -6.56 3.31 9.41
C PHE A 23 -5.78 2.09 9.83
N ASP A 24 -6.33 1.37 10.79
CA ASP A 24 -5.85 0.06 11.18
C ASP A 24 -6.43 -1.02 10.27
N TYR A 25 -5.85 -2.21 10.35
CA TYR A 25 -6.44 -3.38 9.71
C TYR A 25 -7.81 -3.69 10.31
N ASN A 26 -8.79 -3.89 9.42
CA ASN A 26 -10.05 -4.50 9.78
C ASN A 26 -10.01 -6.00 9.49
N ASP A 27 -10.35 -6.84 10.47
CA ASP A 27 -10.26 -8.30 10.37
C ASP A 27 -11.05 -8.90 9.17
N ASN A 28 -11.97 -8.14 8.59
CA ASN A 28 -12.80 -8.54 7.45
C ASN A 28 -12.18 -8.27 6.07
N CYS A 29 -11.02 -7.61 6.01
CA CYS A 29 -10.34 -7.27 4.75
C CYS A 29 -11.18 -6.43 3.78
N ILE A 30 -12.03 -5.54 4.31
CA ILE A 30 -12.90 -4.67 3.52
C ILE A 30 -12.16 -3.35 3.24
N PRO A 31 -12.18 -2.83 1.99
CA PRO A 31 -11.57 -1.54 1.70
C PRO A 31 -12.25 -0.39 2.46
N TYR A 32 -11.46 0.52 3.01
CA TYR A 32 -11.93 1.83 3.44
C TYR A 32 -12.28 2.68 2.22
N SER A 33 -13.36 3.46 2.34
CA SER A 33 -13.75 4.49 1.39
C SER A 33 -13.39 5.85 2.01
N ILE A 34 -12.51 6.60 1.36
CA ILE A 34 -11.93 7.84 1.89
C ILE A 34 -12.20 8.96 0.90
N LEU A 35 -12.82 10.03 1.37
CA LEU A 35 -13.06 11.23 0.58
C LEU A 35 -12.12 12.34 1.04
N LEU A 36 -11.25 12.81 0.14
CA LEU A 36 -10.30 13.90 0.41
C LEU A 36 -10.73 15.17 -0.31
N ASP A 37 -10.67 16.29 0.40
CA ASP A 37 -10.80 17.61 -0.21
C ASP A 37 -9.51 17.97 -0.98
N PRO A 38 -9.55 18.93 -1.92
CA PRO A 38 -8.35 19.40 -2.61
C PRO A 38 -7.26 19.82 -1.62
N GLY A 39 -6.02 19.43 -1.89
CA GLY A 39 -4.90 19.71 -1.01
C GLY A 39 -3.70 18.81 -1.26
N ARG A 40 -2.60 19.11 -0.56
CA ARG A 40 -1.38 18.32 -0.53
C ARG A 40 -1.39 17.40 0.66
N TYR A 41 -1.30 16.09 0.46
CA TYR A 41 -1.37 15.10 1.53
C TYR A 41 -0.09 14.28 1.59
N PHE A 42 0.42 14.08 2.79
CA PHE A 42 1.46 13.12 3.09
C PHE A 42 0.82 11.79 3.49
N PHE A 43 1.22 10.70 2.86
CA PHE A 43 0.77 9.36 3.15
C PHE A 43 1.91 8.56 3.77
N GLU A 44 1.59 7.74 4.77
CA GLU A 44 2.48 6.74 5.31
C GLU A 44 1.74 5.42 5.45
N ALA A 45 2.39 4.32 5.08
CA ALA A 45 1.78 3.02 5.20
C ALA A 45 2.81 1.95 5.54
N TRP A 46 2.32 0.92 6.22
CA TRP A 46 3.07 -0.29 6.53
C TRP A 46 2.30 -1.50 6.05
N GLY A 47 2.97 -2.39 5.32
CA GLY A 47 2.44 -3.72 5.04
C GLY A 47 2.43 -4.59 6.30
N ALA A 48 1.62 -5.65 6.30
CA ALA A 48 1.54 -6.55 7.43
C ALA A 48 2.65 -7.60 7.46
N ALA A 49 2.90 -8.16 8.64
CA ALA A 49 3.88 -9.21 8.85
C ALA A 49 3.40 -10.59 8.38
N GLY A 50 4.34 -11.44 7.97
CA GLY A 50 4.06 -12.84 7.62
C GLY A 50 3.99 -13.76 8.83
N GLY A 51 2.83 -13.82 9.50
CA GLY A 51 2.70 -14.53 10.78
C GLY A 51 3.51 -13.87 11.91
N ASN A 52 3.41 -14.42 13.12
CA ASN A 52 3.89 -13.80 14.37
C ASN A 52 5.42 -13.72 14.52
N TYR A 53 6.22 -14.21 13.57
CA TYR A 53 7.68 -13.97 13.58
C TYR A 53 8.29 -13.81 12.18
N GLY A 54 7.51 -13.33 11.22
CA GLY A 54 7.93 -13.28 9.82
C GLY A 54 8.62 -12.02 9.40
N GLY A 55 8.74 -11.91 8.08
CA GLY A 55 9.02 -10.64 7.44
C GLY A 55 8.10 -9.59 8.03
N ASN A 56 8.68 -8.49 8.52
CA ASN A 56 7.93 -7.27 8.69
C ASN A 56 7.50 -6.80 7.29
N GLY A 57 6.33 -6.18 7.20
CA GLY A 57 5.95 -5.52 5.95
C GLY A 57 6.85 -4.31 5.67
N GLY A 58 6.86 -3.92 4.41
CA GLY A 58 7.54 -2.72 3.94
C GLY A 58 6.85 -1.46 4.44
N TYR A 59 7.63 -0.38 4.46
CA TYR A 59 7.14 0.97 4.66
C TYR A 59 7.19 1.72 3.34
N THR A 60 6.12 2.44 3.04
CA THR A 60 6.06 3.38 1.91
C THR A 60 5.44 4.68 2.41
N ALA A 61 6.06 5.79 2.04
CA ALA A 61 5.51 7.11 2.28
C ALA A 61 5.73 8.02 1.08
N GLY A 62 4.88 9.03 0.94
CA GLY A 62 4.94 9.94 -0.20
C GLY A 62 3.94 11.08 -0.05
N THR A 63 4.14 12.13 -0.85
CA THR A 63 3.23 13.27 -0.90
C THR A 63 2.47 13.27 -2.23
N ILE A 64 1.16 13.53 -2.18
CA ILE A 64 0.31 13.59 -3.38
C ILE A 64 -0.53 14.87 -3.30
N ASP A 65 -0.60 15.57 -4.43
CA ASP A 65 -1.43 16.76 -4.60
C ASP A 65 -2.74 16.40 -5.31
N PHE A 66 -3.87 16.73 -4.67
CA PHE A 66 -5.19 16.63 -5.28
C PHE A 66 -5.73 18.02 -5.59
N SER A 67 -5.99 18.29 -6.87
CA SER A 67 -6.56 19.56 -7.34
C SER A 67 -8.08 19.62 -7.16
N THR A 68 -8.74 18.48 -7.03
CA THR A 68 -10.19 18.34 -6.88
C THR A 68 -10.53 17.39 -5.74
N ARG A 69 -11.78 17.44 -5.26
CA ARG A 69 -12.29 16.50 -4.26
C ARG A 69 -12.22 15.08 -4.83
N THR A 70 -11.49 14.21 -4.15
CA THR A 70 -11.05 12.92 -4.67
C THR A 70 -11.53 11.78 -3.78
N GLN A 71 -12.12 10.76 -4.40
CA GLN A 71 -12.43 9.49 -3.74
C GLN A 71 -11.23 8.55 -3.83
N LEU A 72 -10.82 7.99 -2.69
CA LEU A 72 -9.82 6.96 -2.58
C LEU A 72 -10.43 5.69 -1.97
N TYR A 73 -9.79 4.56 -2.24
CA TYR A 73 -10.03 3.32 -1.51
C TYR A 73 -8.73 2.84 -0.89
N ALA A 74 -8.79 2.24 0.29
CA ALA A 74 -7.61 1.70 0.94
C ALA A 74 -7.84 0.32 1.53
N ILE A 75 -6.92 -0.59 1.30
CA ILE A 75 -6.81 -1.84 2.05
C ILE A 75 -5.61 -1.71 2.98
N VAL A 76 -5.81 -1.97 4.27
CA VAL A 76 -4.73 -2.14 5.22
C VAL A 76 -4.38 -3.62 5.29
N GLY A 77 -3.09 -3.94 5.15
CA GLY A 77 -2.59 -5.30 5.15
C GLY A 77 -2.91 -6.02 6.45
N GLY A 78 -3.31 -7.28 6.36
CA GLY A 78 -3.52 -8.16 7.51
C GLY A 78 -2.36 -9.14 7.69
N MET A 79 -2.10 -9.56 8.93
CA MET A 79 -1.07 -10.56 9.22
C MET A 79 -1.43 -11.92 8.58
N GLY A 80 -0.42 -12.63 8.07
CA GLY A 80 -0.58 -14.03 7.65
C GLY A 80 -0.88 -14.98 8.81
N GLU A 81 -1.56 -16.09 8.55
CA GLU A 81 -1.89 -17.07 9.58
C GLU A 81 -0.64 -17.75 10.14
N MET A 82 -0.69 -18.06 11.43
CA MET A 82 0.37 -18.77 12.13
C MET A 82 0.56 -20.22 11.64
N PRO A 83 1.78 -20.77 11.72
CA PRO A 83 2.00 -22.19 11.49
C PRO A 83 1.09 -23.05 12.36
N VAL A 84 0.48 -24.09 11.77
CA VAL A 84 -0.41 -25.03 12.44
C VAL A 84 0.12 -26.45 12.34
N LYS A 85 -0.25 -27.31 13.30
CA LYS A 85 0.15 -28.73 13.34
C LYS A 85 -0.92 -29.61 12.70
N GLU A 86 -1.25 -29.27 11.46
CA GLU A 86 -2.29 -29.89 10.65
C GLU A 86 -1.81 -30.02 9.21
N VAL A 87 -2.24 -31.06 8.49
CA VAL A 87 -1.92 -31.26 7.06
C VAL A 87 -2.79 -30.33 6.22
N ARG A 88 -2.54 -29.02 6.33
CA ARG A 88 -3.20 -27.98 5.53
C ARG A 88 -2.29 -26.79 5.29
N ASN A 89 -2.65 -26.00 4.28
CA ASN A 89 -2.06 -24.70 4.06
C ASN A 89 -2.58 -23.69 5.09
N THR A 90 -1.72 -22.75 5.48
CA THR A 90 -2.12 -21.57 6.26
C THR A 90 -2.51 -20.43 5.32
N LYS A 91 -3.49 -19.64 5.73
CA LYS A 91 -3.98 -18.50 4.96
C LYS A 91 -2.94 -17.38 4.94
N GLY A 92 -2.77 -16.74 3.79
CA GLY A 92 -2.08 -15.46 3.73
C GLY A 92 -2.94 -14.34 4.32
N GLY A 93 -2.28 -13.23 4.64
CA GLY A 93 -2.91 -12.05 5.19
C GLY A 93 -3.73 -11.25 4.18
N CYS A 94 -4.66 -10.44 4.68
CA CYS A 94 -5.43 -9.51 3.88
C CYS A 94 -4.53 -8.58 3.06
N GLY A 95 -4.88 -8.29 1.81
CA GLY A 95 -4.03 -7.52 0.89
C GLY A 95 -3.10 -8.40 0.05
N GLY A 96 -3.48 -9.66 -0.19
CA GLY A 96 -2.81 -10.55 -1.13
C GLY A 96 -1.61 -11.32 -0.57
N GLY A 97 -1.57 -11.58 0.74
CA GLY A 97 -0.52 -12.41 1.34
C GLY A 97 -0.50 -13.84 0.79
N GLY A 98 0.70 -14.42 0.64
CA GLY A 98 0.88 -15.80 0.18
C GLY A 98 0.46 -16.84 1.22
N LYS A 99 0.01 -18.02 0.77
CA LYS A 99 -0.29 -19.14 1.68
C LYS A 99 0.98 -19.83 2.16
N GLY A 100 0.97 -20.30 3.41
CA GLY A 100 2.02 -21.20 3.90
C GLY A 100 1.79 -22.62 3.42
N GLY A 101 2.86 -23.32 3.04
CA GLY A 101 2.77 -24.70 2.54
C GLY A 101 2.42 -25.71 3.63
N ALA A 102 1.57 -26.68 3.28
CA ALA A 102 1.20 -27.78 4.14
C ALA A 102 2.42 -28.65 4.54
N PRO A 103 2.44 -29.20 5.76
CA PRO A 103 3.44 -30.17 6.15
C PRO A 103 3.15 -31.54 5.53
N ALA A 104 4.18 -32.39 5.42
CA ALA A 104 4.03 -33.75 4.92
C ALA A 104 3.24 -34.67 5.89
N SER A 105 3.15 -34.31 7.17
CA SER A 105 2.35 -35.02 8.17
C SER A 105 2.06 -34.10 9.36
N THR A 106 1.17 -34.54 10.26
CA THR A 106 0.85 -33.86 11.52
C THR A 106 2.02 -33.83 12.52
N ASN A 107 3.15 -34.47 12.22
CA ASN A 107 4.36 -34.36 13.05
C ASN A 107 5.12 -33.04 12.81
N TYR A 108 4.84 -32.34 11.71
CA TYR A 108 5.49 -31.08 11.36
C TYR A 108 4.50 -29.93 11.35
N TYR A 109 4.99 -28.72 11.62
CA TYR A 109 4.22 -27.49 11.41
C TYR A 109 4.15 -27.14 9.91
N SER A 110 3.03 -26.56 9.51
CA SER A 110 2.90 -25.89 8.22
C SER A 110 3.87 -24.71 8.09
N GLY A 111 3.99 -24.13 6.90
CA GLY A 111 4.52 -22.77 6.78
C GLY A 111 3.57 -21.76 7.45
N ALA A 112 4.08 -20.58 7.82
CA ALA A 112 3.25 -19.42 8.09
C ALA A 112 2.66 -18.86 6.78
N GLY A 113 1.57 -18.11 6.86
CA GLY A 113 1.11 -17.26 5.77
C GLY A 113 1.96 -16.00 5.66
N GLY A 114 2.12 -15.47 4.45
CA GLY A 114 2.71 -14.15 4.22
C GLY A 114 1.75 -13.05 4.64
N GLY A 115 2.27 -11.91 5.08
CA GLY A 115 1.47 -10.72 5.35
C GLY A 115 0.99 -10.12 4.05
N GLY A 116 -0.15 -9.45 4.06
CA GLY A 116 -0.60 -8.75 2.87
C GLY A 116 -0.19 -7.28 2.83
N ALA A 117 -0.35 -6.69 1.65
CA ALA A 117 0.06 -5.33 1.37
C ALA A 117 -0.99 -4.31 1.85
N THR A 118 -0.50 -3.16 2.31
CA THR A 118 -1.33 -1.97 2.50
C THR A 118 -1.31 -1.17 1.21
N THR A 119 -2.47 -0.92 0.61
CA THR A 119 -2.57 -0.31 -0.73
C THR A 119 -3.64 0.76 -0.76
N VAL A 120 -3.31 1.90 -1.38
CA VAL A 120 -4.24 3.00 -1.67
C VAL A 120 -4.52 3.07 -3.17
N TYR A 121 -5.79 3.22 -3.51
CA TYR A 121 -6.31 3.23 -4.86
C TYR A 121 -6.98 4.57 -5.17
N TYR A 122 -6.71 5.11 -6.34
CA TYR A 122 -7.29 6.35 -6.84
C TYR A 122 -8.62 6.08 -7.57
N GLN A 123 -9.69 6.76 -7.14
CA GLN A 123 -11.05 6.74 -7.71
C GLN A 123 -11.81 5.41 -7.72
N ASN A 124 -11.16 4.27 -8.03
CA ASN A 124 -11.77 2.95 -8.10
C ASN A 124 -10.81 1.89 -7.55
N TYR A 125 -11.37 0.87 -6.87
CA TYR A 125 -10.61 -0.27 -6.33
C TYR A 125 -10.21 -1.25 -7.44
N SER A 126 -9.13 -0.92 -8.17
CA SER A 126 -8.53 -1.73 -9.24
C SER A 126 -7.01 -1.69 -9.17
N THR A 127 -6.33 -2.79 -9.53
CA THR A 127 -4.86 -2.88 -9.51
C THR A 127 -4.15 -1.83 -10.36
N ASP A 128 -4.82 -1.28 -11.37
CA ASP A 128 -4.24 -0.26 -12.25
C ASP A 128 -4.27 1.14 -11.62
N ASN A 129 -5.09 1.33 -10.58
CA ASN A 129 -5.27 2.61 -9.91
C ASN A 129 -4.48 2.74 -8.61
N ARG A 130 -3.50 1.87 -8.37
CA ARG A 130 -2.71 1.90 -7.14
C ARG A 130 -1.76 3.10 -7.17
N ILE A 131 -1.91 3.98 -6.19
CA ILE A 131 -1.05 5.17 -6.04
C ILE A 131 -0.05 5.04 -4.89
N LEU A 132 -0.29 4.10 -3.97
CA LEU A 132 0.64 3.77 -2.90
C LEU A 132 0.51 2.30 -2.52
N VAL A 133 1.64 1.60 -2.40
CA VAL A 133 1.69 0.19 -1.98
C VAL A 133 2.82 0.00 -0.97
N SER A 134 2.50 -0.59 0.18
CA SER A 134 3.46 -1.10 1.16
C SER A 134 3.38 -2.62 1.17
N GLY A 135 4.43 -3.27 0.67
CA GLY A 135 4.45 -4.73 0.50
C GLY A 135 4.31 -5.48 1.82
N GLY A 136 3.56 -6.59 1.80
CA GLY A 136 3.47 -7.49 2.95
C GLY A 136 4.76 -8.28 3.16
N GLY A 137 5.02 -8.67 4.40
CA GLY A 137 6.21 -9.42 4.78
C GLY A 137 6.11 -10.90 4.45
N GLY A 138 7.26 -11.50 4.11
CA GLY A 138 7.35 -12.93 3.80
C GLY A 138 7.07 -13.84 5.00
N ALA A 139 6.57 -15.03 4.71
CA ALA A 139 6.45 -16.11 5.69
C ALA A 139 7.81 -16.77 5.98
N PHE A 140 7.92 -17.40 7.14
CA PHE A 140 9.12 -18.05 7.65
C PHE A 140 8.73 -19.35 8.37
N LYS A 141 9.64 -20.31 8.42
CA LYS A 141 9.46 -21.60 9.13
C LYS A 141 10.34 -21.75 10.38
N ALA A 142 11.31 -20.87 10.63
CA ALA A 142 12.25 -20.97 11.75
C ALA A 142 12.91 -19.63 12.11
N LEU A 143 13.42 -19.54 13.36
CA LEU A 143 13.97 -18.39 14.10
C LEU A 143 15.09 -17.58 13.39
N GLY A 144 14.76 -16.87 12.32
CA GLY A 144 15.67 -15.94 11.64
C GLY A 144 15.02 -14.57 11.47
N ARG A 145 15.70 -13.49 11.88
CA ARG A 145 15.22 -12.12 11.74
C ARG A 145 15.12 -11.75 10.26
N ALA A 146 13.96 -11.27 9.82
CA ALA A 146 13.79 -10.77 8.47
C ALA A 146 14.37 -9.36 8.30
N LEU A 147 14.95 -9.09 7.13
CA LEU A 147 15.42 -7.75 6.75
C LEU A 147 14.23 -6.84 6.41
N ARG A 148 14.26 -5.61 6.94
CA ARG A 148 13.34 -4.53 6.60
C ARG A 148 13.78 -3.92 5.27
N MET A 149 12.93 -4.01 4.24
CA MET A 149 13.08 -3.20 3.04
C MET A 149 12.31 -1.90 3.21
N VAL A 150 13.02 -0.77 3.19
CA VAL A 150 12.42 0.56 3.07
C VAL A 150 12.46 0.90 1.59
N MET A 151 11.29 0.98 0.95
CA MET A 151 11.23 1.46 -0.43
C MET A 151 11.12 2.97 -0.37
N HIS A 152 12.13 3.68 -0.88
CA HIS A 152 12.04 5.11 -1.13
C HIS A 152 11.29 5.27 -2.46
N ALA A 153 10.02 5.63 -2.39
CA ALA A 153 9.23 5.96 -3.57
C ALA A 153 9.38 7.47 -3.85
N GLU A 154 10.32 7.84 -4.71
CA GLU A 154 10.22 9.13 -5.39
C GLU A 154 9.15 9.00 -6.49
N VAL A 155 7.95 9.53 -6.24
CA VAL A 155 6.96 9.73 -7.30
C VAL A 155 7.38 10.97 -8.08
N LEU A 156 8.28 10.78 -9.05
CA LEU A 156 8.58 11.78 -10.07
C LEU A 156 7.62 11.57 -11.25
N GLN A 157 6.32 11.78 -10.99
CA GLN A 157 5.35 12.01 -12.04
C GLN A 157 4.33 13.01 -11.53
N VAL A 158 4.47 14.25 -12.00
CA VAL A 158 3.35 15.19 -12.09
C VAL A 158 2.36 14.53 -13.02
N MET A 159 1.37 13.82 -12.45
CA MET A 159 0.24 13.33 -13.22
C MET A 159 -0.63 14.56 -13.50
N GLN A 160 -0.29 15.30 -14.55
CA GLN A 160 -1.26 16.16 -15.23
C GLN A 160 -2.32 15.23 -15.80
N VAL A 161 -3.43 15.08 -15.09
CA VAL A 161 -4.64 14.46 -15.62
C VAL A 161 -5.25 15.50 -16.56
N ASP A 162 -4.77 15.52 -17.80
CA ASP A 162 -5.41 16.28 -18.87
C ASP A 162 -6.73 15.57 -19.19
N LEU A 163 -7.83 16.14 -18.69
CA LEU A 163 -9.18 15.81 -19.14
C LEU A 163 -9.30 16.16 -20.63
N PRO A 164 -10.06 15.38 -21.42
CA PRO A 164 -10.10 15.53 -22.86
C PRO A 164 -10.77 16.85 -23.23
N LEU A 165 -10.02 17.73 -23.91
CA LEU A 165 -10.60 18.87 -24.62
C LEU A 165 -11.31 18.32 -25.86
N ASP A 166 -12.61 18.10 -25.74
CA ASP A 166 -13.51 18.09 -26.90
C ASP A 166 -13.50 19.50 -27.50
N MET A 167 -12.79 19.65 -28.62
CA MET A 167 -13.23 20.32 -29.85
C MET A 167 -12.01 20.85 -30.63
N ASP A 168 -11.93 20.42 -31.89
CA ASP A 168 -11.02 20.84 -32.96
C ASP A 168 -10.29 22.18 -32.73
N THR A 169 -8.97 22.10 -32.55
CA THR A 169 -8.06 23.17 -33.00
C THR A 169 -6.70 22.56 -33.35
N HIS A 170 -6.34 22.65 -34.63
CA HIS A 170 -5.00 22.36 -35.13
C HIS A 170 -3.97 23.23 -34.39
N ILE A 171 -3.08 22.62 -33.61
CA ILE A 171 -1.90 23.32 -33.08
C ILE A 171 -0.73 23.05 -34.02
N ILE A 172 -0.53 23.99 -34.94
CA ILE A 172 0.71 24.19 -35.68
C ILE A 172 1.73 24.75 -34.68
N PHE A 173 2.89 24.11 -34.53
CA PHE A 173 4.02 24.70 -33.79
C PHE A 173 4.81 25.61 -34.74
N PRO A 174 4.89 26.94 -34.52
CA PRO A 174 5.99 27.72 -35.05
C PRO A 174 7.21 27.51 -34.14
N MET A 175 8.28 26.97 -34.74
CA MET A 175 9.64 27.02 -34.20
C MET A 175 10.19 28.43 -34.40
N GLU A 176 10.67 29.06 -33.34
CA GLU A 176 11.65 30.16 -33.24
C GLU A 176 11.63 30.60 -31.76
N GLU A 177 12.70 30.87 -31.02
CA GLU A 177 14.09 31.11 -31.34
C GLU A 177 14.83 31.09 -29.98
N LEU A 178 15.83 30.22 -29.79
CA LEU A 178 16.75 30.31 -28.66
C LEU A 178 17.88 31.26 -29.06
N ARG A 179 17.91 32.44 -28.45
CA ARG A 179 19.09 33.32 -28.45
C ARG A 179 20.29 32.58 -27.84
N GLN A 180 21.32 32.36 -28.66
CA GLN A 180 22.70 32.75 -28.37
C GLN A 180 23.25 33.50 -29.58
#